data_AF-A0A552B813-F1
#
_entry.id   AF-A0A552B813-F1
#
_cell.length_a   1.000
_cell.length_b   1.000
_cell.length_c   1.000
_cell.angle_alpha   90.00
_cell.angle_beta   90.00
_cell.angle_gamma   90.00
#
_symmetry.space_group_name_H-M   'P 1'
#
loop_
_entity.id
_entity.type
_entity.pdbx_description
1 polymer ?
#
loop_
_entity_poly.entity_id
_entity_poly.type
_entity_poly.pdbx_seq_one_letter_code
_entity_poly.pdbx_strand_id
1 'polypeptide(L)'
;MSPFRHFHLHFPHKGFREEAWGNFKTKNCFLYSYEDHSIAKITEPKYEKKHDLYVGKTSHRYDVLLLRDPFNLIASRLKKGFLSVKTKGMSLTDMWIEYAKEFLEETSYLSNNKVIINYNLWFSDISYRREISAALNLEFSDAGLNYVSSYGGGSSFEKQNFTGNAQQMDVTNRWKLFLDNDEFLKLIKNDELLHYSEKIFGKRPDTELIYLGANR
;
A
#
# COMPACT_ATOMS: atom_id res chain seq x y z
N MET A 1 16.12 -12.22 -2.57
CA MET A 1 15.96 -13.50 -1.81
C MET A 1 14.56 -14.00 -2.10
N SER A 2 14.36 -15.31 -2.31
CA SER A 2 13.00 -15.83 -2.55
C SER A 2 12.09 -15.50 -1.36
N PRO A 3 10.86 -14.97 -1.58
CA PRO A 3 9.93 -14.70 -0.49
C PRO A 3 9.56 -15.99 0.25
N PHE A 4 9.44 -17.12 -0.45
CA PHE A 4 9.18 -18.42 0.17
C PHE A 4 10.29 -18.84 1.12
N ARG A 5 11.55 -18.58 0.77
CA ARG A 5 12.69 -18.86 1.66
C ARG A 5 12.64 -17.99 2.92
N HIS A 6 12.32 -16.70 2.80
CA HIS A 6 12.11 -15.84 3.96
C HIS A 6 10.97 -16.36 4.84
N PHE A 7 9.81 -16.66 4.26
CA PHE A 7 8.67 -17.19 5.02
C PHE A 7 8.96 -18.54 5.68
N HIS A 8 9.66 -19.45 5.02
CA HIS A 8 10.01 -20.74 5.61
C HIS A 8 10.94 -20.58 6.82
N LEU A 9 11.93 -19.69 6.74
CA LEU A 9 12.89 -19.46 7.83
C LEU A 9 12.26 -18.77 9.05
N HIS A 10 11.32 -17.85 8.84
CA HIS A 10 10.70 -17.08 9.94
C HIS A 10 9.34 -17.61 10.39
N PHE A 11 8.66 -18.40 9.55
CA PHE A 11 7.32 -18.95 9.79
C PHE A 11 7.21 -20.39 9.27
N PRO A 12 8.04 -21.34 9.77
CA PRO A 12 8.18 -22.69 9.21
C PRO A 12 6.87 -23.49 9.19
N HIS A 13 5.94 -23.22 10.10
CA HIS A 13 4.63 -23.88 10.18
C HIS A 13 3.67 -23.55 9.03
N LYS A 14 4.00 -22.57 8.17
CA LYS A 14 3.12 -22.11 7.09
C LYS A 14 3.24 -22.88 5.77
N GLY A 15 4.04 -23.94 5.73
CA GLY A 15 3.99 -24.91 4.63
C GLY A 15 4.72 -24.53 3.33
N PHE A 16 5.67 -23.60 3.36
CA PHE A 16 6.47 -23.18 2.19
C PHE A 16 7.83 -23.88 2.04
N ARG A 17 8.04 -25.03 2.69
CA ARG A 17 9.35 -25.71 2.72
C ARG A 17 9.82 -26.08 1.32
N GLU A 18 8.95 -26.63 0.49
CA GLU A 18 9.27 -27.05 -0.87
C GLU A 18 9.53 -25.82 -1.77
N GLU A 19 8.66 -24.81 -1.72
CA GLU A 19 8.84 -23.59 -2.51
C GLU A 19 10.07 -22.78 -2.12
N ALA A 20 10.51 -22.84 -0.86
CA ALA A 20 11.76 -22.21 -0.40
C ALA A 20 13.01 -22.72 -1.14
N TRP A 21 12.93 -23.93 -1.70
CA TRP A 21 13.99 -24.59 -2.46
C TRP A 21 13.69 -24.72 -3.96
N GLY A 22 12.66 -24.02 -4.45
CA GLY A 22 12.33 -23.96 -5.88
C GLY A 22 11.33 -25.02 -6.36
N ASN A 23 10.84 -25.89 -5.47
CA ASN A 23 9.81 -26.87 -5.79
C ASN A 23 8.41 -26.22 -5.75
N PHE A 24 8.14 -25.35 -6.74
CA PHE A 24 6.91 -24.55 -6.78
C PHE A 24 5.67 -25.40 -7.07
N LYS A 25 4.63 -25.23 -6.23
CA LYS A 25 3.28 -25.75 -6.48
C LYS A 25 2.47 -24.76 -7.30
N THR A 26 1.70 -25.27 -8.26
CA THR A 26 0.70 -24.50 -9.00
C THR A 26 -0.31 -23.85 -8.04
N LYS A 27 -0.61 -22.58 -8.27
CA LYS A 27 -1.57 -21.78 -7.50
C LYS A 27 -2.48 -21.05 -8.48
N ASN A 28 -3.74 -20.83 -8.11
CA ASN A 28 -4.66 -20.00 -8.91
C ASN A 28 -4.23 -18.53 -8.90
N CYS A 29 -3.69 -18.05 -7.78
CA CYS A 29 -3.19 -16.69 -7.61
C CYS A 29 -2.05 -16.69 -6.58
N PHE A 30 -1.06 -15.83 -6.80
CA PHE A 30 0.00 -15.54 -5.84
C PHE A 30 0.16 -14.02 -5.76
N LEU A 31 -0.01 -13.47 -4.56
CA LEU A 31 0.18 -12.04 -4.29
C LEU A 31 1.40 -11.86 -3.39
N TYR A 32 2.30 -10.97 -3.80
CA TYR A 32 3.49 -10.62 -3.04
C TYR A 32 3.64 -9.11 -2.96
N SER A 33 3.69 -8.58 -1.74
CA SER A 33 3.70 -7.14 -1.46
C SER A 33 5.12 -6.63 -1.22
N TYR A 34 5.42 -5.46 -1.78
CA TYR A 34 6.59 -4.66 -1.46
C TYR A 34 6.13 -3.43 -0.66
N GLU A 35 6.44 -3.41 0.63
CA GLU A 35 6.15 -2.28 1.52
C GLU A 35 7.44 -1.54 1.86
N ASP A 36 7.37 -0.21 1.95
CA ASP A 36 8.46 0.67 2.40
C ASP A 36 9.69 0.73 1.49
N HIS A 37 9.57 0.36 0.22
CA HIS A 37 10.68 0.39 -0.73
C HIS A 37 10.49 1.50 -1.76
N SER A 38 11.58 1.94 -2.39
CA SER A 38 11.47 2.77 -3.59
C SER A 38 10.96 1.90 -4.73
N ILE A 39 10.06 2.43 -5.54
CA ILE A 39 9.54 1.69 -6.69
C ILE A 39 10.67 1.42 -7.70
N ALA A 40 11.52 2.41 -7.96
CA ALA A 40 12.66 2.27 -8.86
C ALA A 40 13.62 1.16 -8.41
N LYS A 41 13.80 1.02 -7.08
CA LYS A 41 14.66 -0.02 -6.50
C LYS A 41 14.09 -1.42 -6.69
N ILE A 42 12.79 -1.62 -6.49
CA ILE A 42 12.17 -2.96 -6.59
C ILE A 42 11.99 -3.40 -8.05
N THR A 43 11.93 -2.46 -8.99
CA THR A 43 11.81 -2.71 -10.43
C THR A 43 13.15 -2.76 -11.16
N GLU A 44 14.29 -2.67 -10.47
CA GLU A 44 15.59 -2.74 -11.12
C GLU A 44 15.74 -4.05 -11.93
N PRO A 45 16.29 -4.00 -13.17
CA PRO A 45 16.38 -5.16 -14.06
C PRO A 45 17.08 -6.39 -13.46
N LYS A 46 17.98 -6.19 -12.48
CA LYS A 46 18.69 -7.27 -11.80
C LYS A 46 17.77 -8.17 -10.96
N TYR A 47 16.66 -7.62 -10.44
CA TYR A 47 15.67 -8.38 -9.69
C TYR A 47 14.72 -9.10 -10.65
N GLU A 48 14.33 -8.42 -11.73
CA GLU A 48 13.46 -8.97 -12.76
C GLU A 48 14.04 -10.23 -13.41
N LYS A 49 15.34 -10.23 -13.73
CA LYS A 49 16.05 -11.42 -14.24
C LYS A 49 15.96 -12.66 -13.34
N LYS A 50 15.65 -12.50 -12.06
CA LYS A 50 15.55 -13.60 -11.08
C LYS A 50 14.12 -13.85 -10.62
N HIS A 51 13.12 -13.20 -11.23
CA HIS A 51 11.72 -13.31 -10.85
C HIS A 51 11.26 -14.77 -10.77
N ASP A 52 11.30 -15.50 -11.89
CA ASP A 52 10.81 -16.87 -11.98
C ASP A 52 11.60 -17.85 -11.09
N LEU A 53 12.88 -17.56 -10.84
CA LEU A 53 13.70 -18.33 -9.91
C LEU A 53 13.19 -18.20 -8.47
N TYR A 54 12.60 -17.05 -8.12
CA TYR A 54 12.18 -16.74 -6.76
C TYR A 54 10.72 -17.06 -6.49
N VAL A 55 9.84 -16.92 -7.49
CA VAL A 55 8.39 -17.07 -7.31
C VAL A 55 7.74 -18.10 -8.23
N GLY A 56 8.50 -18.69 -9.17
CA GLY A 56 7.97 -19.61 -10.18
C GLY A 56 7.42 -18.88 -11.41
N LYS A 57 7.13 -19.67 -12.46
CA LYS A 57 6.53 -19.18 -13.71
C LYS A 57 5.04 -18.91 -13.52
N THR A 58 4.52 -17.94 -14.26
CA THR A 58 3.09 -17.61 -14.30
C THR A 58 2.60 -17.41 -15.73
N SER A 59 1.30 -17.61 -15.96
CA SER A 59 0.65 -17.29 -17.24
C SER A 59 0.33 -15.80 -17.37
N HIS A 60 0.01 -15.16 -16.24
CA HIS A 60 -0.34 -13.74 -16.18
C HIS A 60 0.40 -13.09 -15.02
N ARG A 61 0.91 -11.88 -15.25
CA ARG A 61 1.56 -11.07 -14.24
C ARG A 61 0.96 -9.68 -14.21
N TYR A 62 0.69 -9.20 -13.01
CA TYR A 62 0.13 -7.88 -12.75
C TYR A 62 1.06 -7.12 -11.82
N ASP A 63 1.24 -5.84 -12.12
CA ASP A 63 1.90 -4.89 -11.23
C ASP A 63 0.82 -4.07 -10.55
N VAL A 64 0.56 -4.33 -9.27
CA VAL A 64 -0.53 -3.67 -8.52
C VAL A 64 0.04 -2.56 -7.66
N LEU A 65 -0.35 -1.31 -7.93
CA LEU A 65 0.00 -0.14 -7.13
C LEU A 65 -1.20 0.34 -6.33
N LEU A 66 -1.24 0.02 -5.04
CA LEU A 66 -2.24 0.54 -4.11
C LEU A 66 -1.69 1.77 -3.39
N LEU A 67 -2.34 2.91 -3.59
CA LEU A 67 -1.96 4.17 -2.95
C LEU A 67 -3.06 4.65 -2.01
N ARG A 68 -2.66 4.94 -0.77
CA ARG A 68 -3.51 5.54 0.24
C ARG A 68 -3.22 7.03 0.33
N ASP A 69 -4.27 7.79 0.59
CA ASP A 69 -4.20 9.19 0.95
C ASP A 69 -3.09 9.46 1.98
N PRO A 70 -2.20 10.45 1.73
CA PRO A 70 -0.98 10.61 2.50
C PRO A 70 -1.24 11.08 3.93
N PHE A 71 -2.29 11.87 4.16
CA PHE A 71 -2.66 12.34 5.49
C PHE A 71 -2.99 11.16 6.42
N ASN A 72 -3.83 10.23 5.95
CA ASN A 72 -4.19 9.05 6.73
C ASN A 72 -3.03 8.06 6.86
N LEU A 73 -2.17 7.95 5.84
CA LEU A 73 -0.96 7.13 5.91
C LEU A 73 0.01 7.65 6.98
N ILE A 74 0.33 8.94 6.94
CA ILE A 74 1.25 9.60 7.87
C ILE A 74 0.68 9.51 9.30
N ALA A 75 -0.60 9.84 9.51
CA ALA A 75 -1.24 9.71 10.81
C ALA A 75 -1.17 8.28 11.37
N SER A 76 -1.41 7.27 10.53
CA SER A 76 -1.27 5.87 10.91
C SER A 76 0.14 5.47 11.27
N ARG A 77 1.15 6.01 10.59
CA ARG A 77 2.56 5.73 10.87
C ARG A 77 3.06 6.42 12.12
N LEU A 78 2.68 7.68 12.34
CA LEU A 78 2.94 8.41 13.58
C LEU A 78 2.33 7.69 14.78
N LYS A 79 1.07 7.24 14.68
CA LYS A 79 0.42 6.47 15.75
C LYS A 79 1.19 5.20 16.13
N LYS A 80 1.84 4.55 15.16
CA LYS A 80 2.67 3.35 15.34
C LYS A 80 4.12 3.65 15.72
N GLY A 81 4.55 4.92 15.70
CA GLY A 81 5.96 5.29 15.86
C GLY A 81 6.86 4.78 14.73
N PHE A 82 6.32 4.63 13.51
CA PHE A 82 7.02 4.01 12.38
C PHE A 82 6.98 4.87 11.11
N LEU A 83 7.88 5.86 11.04
CA LEU A 83 8.05 6.73 9.87
C LEU A 83 9.16 6.31 8.91
N SER A 84 10.03 5.39 9.31
CA SER A 84 11.14 4.95 8.48
C SER A 84 10.65 4.13 7.28
N VAL A 85 11.41 4.24 6.19
CA VAL A 85 11.27 3.39 5.00
C VAL A 85 12.52 2.53 4.85
N LYS A 86 12.43 1.43 4.08
CA LYS A 86 13.52 0.48 3.87
C LYS A 86 14.55 0.95 2.84
N THR A 87 14.25 2.00 2.08
CA THR A 87 15.21 2.62 1.16
C THR A 87 16.07 3.64 1.90
N LYS A 88 17.38 3.39 1.98
CA LYS A 88 18.33 4.28 2.64
C LYS A 88 18.31 5.67 1.99
N GLY A 89 18.20 6.72 2.80
CA GLY A 89 18.24 8.11 2.35
C GLY A 89 16.92 8.66 1.79
N MET A 90 15.85 7.87 1.81
CA MET A 90 14.52 8.28 1.36
C MET A 90 13.63 8.54 2.58
N SER A 91 12.84 9.60 2.56
CA SER A 91 11.79 9.83 3.57
C SER A 91 10.47 9.14 3.18
N LEU A 92 9.54 9.04 4.14
CA LEU A 92 8.18 8.59 3.86
C LEU A 92 7.50 9.44 2.78
N THR A 93 7.68 10.76 2.85
CA THR A 93 7.12 11.72 1.90
C THR A 93 7.70 11.52 0.50
N ASP A 94 9.02 11.35 0.39
CA ASP A 94 9.68 11.10 -0.90
C ASP A 94 9.19 9.81 -1.55
N MET A 95 9.10 8.73 -0.76
CA MET A 95 8.60 7.44 -1.24
C MET A 95 7.14 7.55 -1.70
N TRP A 96 6.30 8.26 -0.95
CA TRP A 96 4.90 8.44 -1.32
C TRP A 96 4.77 9.24 -2.62
N ILE A 97 5.56 10.30 -2.80
CA ILE A 97 5.60 11.10 -4.04
C ILE A 97 6.07 10.24 -5.22
N GLU A 98 7.09 9.39 -5.03
CA GLU A 98 7.56 8.46 -6.06
C GLU A 98 6.43 7.53 -6.53
N TYR A 99 5.64 6.99 -5.60
CA TYR A 99 4.47 6.19 -5.93
C TYR A 99 3.36 6.99 -6.60
N ALA A 100 3.15 8.25 -6.20
CA ALA A 100 2.16 9.11 -6.80
C ALA A 100 2.49 9.47 -8.26
N LYS A 101 3.77 9.66 -8.59
CA LYS A 101 4.23 9.85 -9.97
C LYS A 101 3.94 8.63 -10.84
N GLU A 102 4.18 7.42 -10.33
CA GLU A 102 3.82 6.19 -11.04
C GLU A 102 2.29 6.02 -11.18
N PHE A 103 1.54 6.40 -10.14
CA PHE A 103 0.08 6.36 -10.12
C PHE A 103 -0.52 7.23 -11.23
N LEU A 104 0.09 8.39 -11.50
CA LEU A 104 -0.33 9.33 -12.54
C LEU A 104 0.36 9.10 -13.90
N GLU A 105 1.12 8.00 -14.03
CA GLU A 105 1.84 7.64 -15.26
C GLU A 105 2.91 8.65 -15.69
N GLU A 106 3.38 9.50 -14.76
CA GLU A 106 4.52 10.39 -14.98
C GLU A 106 5.85 9.59 -14.99
N THR A 107 5.81 8.36 -14.47
CA THR A 107 6.87 7.36 -14.59
C THR A 107 6.31 6.04 -15.13
N SER A 108 7.19 5.14 -15.55
CA SER A 108 6.82 3.83 -16.10
C SER A 108 7.71 2.72 -15.52
N TYR A 109 7.85 2.70 -14.20
CA TYR A 109 8.63 1.67 -13.51
C TYR A 109 7.93 0.31 -13.54
N LEU A 110 6.61 0.30 -13.44
CA LEU A 110 5.79 -0.91 -13.52
C LEU A 110 5.49 -1.22 -14.99
N SER A 111 6.03 -2.34 -15.47
CA SER A 111 6.07 -2.66 -16.90
C SER A 111 5.19 -3.85 -17.29
N ASN A 112 4.61 -4.56 -16.32
CA ASN A 112 3.64 -5.63 -16.57
C ASN A 112 2.22 -5.05 -16.68
N ASN A 113 1.19 -5.90 -16.61
CA ASN A 113 -0.20 -5.46 -16.58
C ASN A 113 -0.48 -4.62 -15.32
N LYS A 114 -0.32 -3.31 -15.43
CA LYS A 114 -0.40 -2.37 -14.31
C LYS A 114 -1.85 -2.16 -13.89
N VAL A 115 -2.14 -2.30 -12.60
CA VAL A 115 -3.43 -2.01 -11.99
C VAL A 115 -3.22 -1.04 -10.83
N ILE A 116 -3.79 0.15 -10.96
CA ILE A 116 -3.64 1.23 -9.99
C ILE A 116 -4.90 1.29 -9.11
N ILE A 117 -4.71 1.32 -7.79
CA ILE A 117 -5.80 1.26 -6.81
C ILE A 117 -5.76 2.50 -5.91
N ASN A 118 -6.78 3.34 -6.03
CA ASN A 118 -7.07 4.39 -5.05
C ASN A 118 -7.69 3.74 -3.82
N TYR A 119 -6.99 3.77 -2.68
CA TYR A 119 -7.48 3.12 -1.46
C TYR A 119 -8.82 3.68 -0.97
N ASN A 120 -9.08 4.98 -1.12
CA ASN A 120 -10.32 5.59 -0.63
C ASN A 120 -11.51 5.04 -1.42
N LEU A 121 -11.42 5.01 -2.75
CA LEU A 121 -12.45 4.44 -3.62
C LEU A 121 -12.59 2.93 -3.40
N TRP A 122 -11.48 2.21 -3.31
CA TRP A 122 -11.48 0.77 -2.98
C TRP A 122 -12.25 0.49 -1.68
N PHE A 123 -12.04 1.33 -0.66
CA PHE A 123 -12.71 1.18 0.62
C PHE A 123 -14.21 1.46 0.52
N SER A 124 -14.62 2.56 -0.12
CA SER A 124 -16.01 3.04 -0.06
C SER A 124 -16.92 2.65 -1.23
N ASP A 125 -16.37 2.26 -2.38
CA ASP A 125 -17.12 2.10 -3.63
C ASP A 125 -17.07 0.65 -4.15
N ILE A 126 -18.24 -0.01 -4.15
CA ILE A 126 -18.39 -1.38 -4.63
C ILE A 126 -18.21 -1.50 -6.15
N SER A 127 -18.64 -0.49 -6.92
CA SER A 127 -18.47 -0.46 -8.38
C SER A 127 -17.00 -0.39 -8.72
N TYR A 128 -16.26 0.46 -8.01
CA TYR A 128 -14.80 0.53 -8.14
C TYR A 128 -14.12 -0.80 -7.81
N ARG A 129 -14.53 -1.50 -6.74
CA ARG A 129 -13.98 -2.84 -6.44
C ARG A 129 -14.27 -3.86 -7.55
N ARG A 130 -15.46 -3.81 -8.16
CA ARG A 130 -15.80 -4.66 -9.32
C ARG A 130 -14.92 -4.38 -10.53
N GLU A 131 -14.65 -3.11 -10.82
CA GLU A 131 -13.75 -2.69 -11.89
C GLU A 131 -12.33 -3.22 -11.67
N ILE A 132 -11.81 -3.13 -10.44
CA ILE A 132 -10.49 -3.66 -10.10
C ILE A 132 -10.45 -5.19 -10.22
N SER A 133 -11.48 -5.92 -9.77
CA SER A 133 -11.56 -7.38 -9.98
C SER A 133 -11.53 -7.74 -11.47
N ALA A 134 -12.27 -7.01 -12.31
CA ALA A 134 -12.26 -7.21 -13.76
C ALA A 134 -10.86 -6.91 -14.36
N ALA A 135 -10.21 -5.82 -13.95
CA ALA A 135 -8.87 -5.45 -14.41
C ALA A 135 -7.80 -6.48 -14.03
N LEU A 136 -7.98 -7.20 -12.91
CA LEU A 136 -7.10 -8.28 -12.47
C LEU A 136 -7.47 -9.65 -13.06
N ASN A 137 -8.52 -9.72 -13.89
CA ASN A 137 -9.12 -10.96 -14.38
C ASN A 137 -9.49 -11.93 -13.24
N LEU A 138 -10.11 -11.39 -12.19
CA LEU A 138 -10.60 -12.12 -11.02
C LEU A 138 -12.12 -12.02 -10.95
N GLU A 139 -12.76 -13.09 -10.47
CA GLU A 139 -14.17 -13.03 -10.09
C GLU A 139 -14.35 -12.08 -8.90
N PHE A 140 -15.27 -11.13 -9.03
CA PHE A 140 -15.55 -10.19 -7.96
C PHE A 140 -16.18 -10.90 -6.76
N SER A 141 -15.65 -10.61 -5.57
CA SER A 141 -16.25 -11.01 -4.30
C SER A 141 -15.83 -10.07 -3.18
N ASP A 142 -16.80 -9.65 -2.37
CA ASP A 142 -16.58 -8.88 -1.13
C ASP A 142 -16.62 -9.77 0.12
N ALA A 143 -16.54 -11.11 -0.03
CA ALA A 143 -16.60 -12.03 1.10
C ALA A 143 -15.54 -11.75 2.18
N GLY A 144 -14.39 -11.19 1.78
CA GLY A 144 -13.31 -10.78 2.68
C GLY A 144 -13.36 -9.32 3.14
N LEU A 145 -14.31 -8.50 2.66
CA LEU A 145 -14.30 -7.03 2.84
C LEU A 145 -14.30 -6.61 4.32
N ASN A 146 -15.01 -7.36 5.16
CA ASN A 146 -15.15 -7.08 6.59
C ASN A 146 -14.13 -7.82 7.47
N TYR A 147 -13.23 -8.60 6.86
CA TYR A 147 -12.21 -9.34 7.58
C TYR A 147 -10.97 -8.46 7.81
N VAL A 148 -10.65 -8.20 9.08
CA VAL A 148 -9.40 -7.55 9.47
C VAL A 148 -8.38 -8.64 9.78
N SER A 149 -7.34 -8.74 8.94
CA SER A 149 -6.28 -9.71 9.15
C SER A 149 -5.58 -9.51 10.49
N SER A 150 -5.32 -10.60 11.21
CA SER A 150 -4.47 -10.60 12.40
C SER A 150 -2.98 -10.41 12.06
N TYR A 151 -2.60 -10.64 10.79
CA TYR A 151 -1.25 -10.38 10.29
C TYR A 151 -1.01 -8.87 10.12
N GLY A 152 0.13 -8.39 10.60
CA GLY A 152 0.47 -6.94 10.59
C GLY A 152 -0.03 -6.15 11.81
N GLY A 153 -0.55 -6.83 12.84
CA GLY A 153 -0.99 -6.23 14.11
C GLY A 153 -2.40 -5.63 14.10
N GLY A 154 -3.15 -5.82 13.00
CA GLY A 154 -4.47 -5.23 12.79
C GLY A 154 -4.43 -3.73 12.49
N SER A 155 -5.57 -3.06 12.68
CA SER A 155 -5.71 -1.60 12.52
C SER A 155 -4.76 -0.86 13.44
N SER A 156 -4.00 0.11 12.90
CA SER A 156 -3.12 0.98 13.70
C SER A 156 -3.83 1.76 14.80
N PHE A 157 -5.15 1.93 14.69
CA PHE A 157 -5.97 2.67 15.66
C PHE A 157 -6.79 1.73 16.54
N GLU A 158 -7.40 0.69 15.97
CA GLU A 158 -8.39 -0.14 16.68
C GLU A 158 -8.05 -1.64 16.73
N LYS A 159 -6.82 -2.03 16.36
CA LYS A 159 -6.33 -3.42 16.33
C LYS A 159 -7.33 -4.37 15.62
N GLN A 160 -7.90 -5.35 16.34
CA GLN A 160 -8.84 -6.34 15.81
C GLN A 160 -10.29 -6.08 16.24
N ASN A 161 -10.59 -4.94 16.88
CA ASN A 161 -11.91 -4.66 17.46
C ASN A 161 -13.05 -4.53 16.42
N PHE A 162 -12.72 -4.56 15.12
CA PHE A 162 -13.66 -4.43 14.00
C PHE A 162 -13.66 -5.64 13.03
N THR A 163 -13.09 -6.79 13.42
CA THR A 163 -13.27 -8.01 12.61
C THR A 163 -14.76 -8.31 12.49
N GLY A 164 -15.30 -8.31 11.27
CA GLY A 164 -16.73 -8.41 10.98
C GLY A 164 -17.42 -7.09 10.62
N ASN A 165 -16.79 -5.94 10.89
CA ASN A 165 -17.32 -4.58 10.63
C ASN A 165 -16.24 -3.61 10.13
N ALA A 166 -15.25 -4.09 9.36
CA ALA A 166 -14.11 -3.27 8.91
C ALA A 166 -14.53 -2.00 8.16
N GLN A 167 -15.69 -2.04 7.48
CA GLN A 167 -16.28 -0.91 6.75
C GLN A 167 -16.79 0.22 7.67
N GLN A 168 -16.99 -0.04 8.96
CA GLN A 168 -17.39 0.98 9.95
C GLN A 168 -16.20 1.77 10.51
N MET A 169 -14.98 1.39 10.16
CA MET A 169 -13.77 2.06 10.65
C MET A 169 -13.59 3.40 9.95
N ASP A 170 -13.30 4.44 10.73
CA ASP A 170 -13.01 5.77 10.19
C ASP A 170 -11.57 5.85 9.65
N VAL A 171 -11.26 5.07 8.62
CA VAL A 171 -9.91 4.96 8.05
C VAL A 171 -9.52 6.14 7.18
N THR A 172 -10.49 6.97 6.77
CA THR A 172 -10.30 8.11 5.87
C THR A 172 -10.23 9.46 6.58
N ASN A 173 -10.52 9.54 7.88
CA ASN A 173 -10.43 10.78 8.66
C ASN A 173 -9.48 10.72 9.87
N ARG A 174 -8.62 9.70 9.96
CA ARG A 174 -7.66 9.50 11.07
C ARG A 174 -6.71 10.66 11.29
N TRP A 175 -6.41 11.38 10.22
CA TRP A 175 -5.54 12.53 10.23
C TRP A 175 -6.06 13.70 11.08
N LYS A 176 -7.39 13.80 11.27
CA LYS A 176 -8.00 14.86 12.10
C LYS A 176 -7.53 14.80 13.56
N LEU A 177 -7.13 13.61 14.04
CA LEU A 177 -6.58 13.42 15.38
C LEU A 177 -5.15 13.98 15.56
N PHE A 178 -4.51 14.41 14.46
CA PHE A 178 -3.12 14.87 14.43
C PHE A 178 -3.01 16.35 14.05
N LEU A 179 -4.12 17.09 14.04
CA LEU A 179 -4.12 18.53 13.69
C LEU A 179 -3.20 19.38 14.58
N ASP A 180 -3.01 18.99 15.85
CA ASP A 180 -2.14 19.69 16.81
C ASP A 180 -0.75 19.04 16.94
N ASN A 181 -0.39 18.11 16.04
CA ASN A 181 0.90 17.42 16.10
C ASN A 181 1.92 18.08 15.14
N ASP A 182 2.97 18.69 15.71
CA ASP A 182 3.97 19.44 14.94
C ASP A 182 4.68 18.59 13.87
N GLU A 183 5.00 17.33 14.19
CA GLU A 183 5.67 16.42 13.25
C GLU A 183 4.76 16.07 12.07
N PHE A 184 3.48 15.80 12.35
CA PHE A 184 2.46 15.59 11.34
C PHE A 184 2.35 16.81 10.43
N LEU A 185 2.14 17.99 11.01
CA LEU A 185 2.00 19.26 10.28
C LEU A 185 3.22 19.54 9.39
N LYS A 186 4.43 19.28 9.89
CA LYS A 186 5.67 19.43 9.11
C LYS A 186 5.71 18.50 7.89
N LEU A 187 5.27 17.26 8.03
CA LEU A 187 5.28 16.28 6.93
C LEU A 187 4.24 16.61 5.85
N ILE A 188 3.06 17.07 6.24
CA ILE A 188 1.98 17.36 5.28
C ILE A 188 2.12 18.72 4.60
N LYS A 189 2.88 19.68 5.16
CA LYS A 189 3.20 20.98 4.55
C LYS A 189 4.29 20.86 3.46
N ASN A 190 4.29 19.76 2.71
CA ASN A 190 5.16 19.57 1.56
C ASN A 190 4.35 19.84 0.27
N ASP A 191 4.72 20.85 -0.48
CA ASP A 191 3.95 21.32 -1.65
C ASP A 191 3.78 20.22 -2.72
N GLU A 192 4.83 19.43 -2.95
CA GLU A 192 4.79 18.34 -3.92
C GLU A 192 3.85 17.21 -3.46
N LEU A 193 3.90 16.84 -2.17
CA LEU A 193 2.96 15.90 -1.56
C LEU A 193 1.51 16.37 -1.72
N LEU A 194 1.25 17.65 -1.42
CA LEU A 194 -0.08 18.25 -1.51
C LEU A 194 -0.58 18.27 -2.95
N HIS A 195 0.28 18.67 -3.90
CA HIS A 195 -0.03 18.68 -5.32
C HIS A 195 -0.49 17.31 -5.82
N TYR A 196 0.28 16.26 -5.54
CA TYR A 196 -0.05 14.89 -5.96
C TYR A 196 -1.25 14.33 -5.20
N SER A 197 -1.37 14.63 -3.91
CA SER A 197 -2.53 14.23 -3.11
C SER A 197 -3.81 14.80 -3.70
N GLU A 198 -3.83 16.07 -4.09
CA GLU A 198 -4.99 16.71 -4.68
C GLU A 198 -5.33 16.10 -6.06
N LYS A 199 -4.33 15.87 -6.91
CA LYS A 199 -4.54 15.22 -8.22
C LYS A 199 -5.18 13.83 -8.10
N ILE A 200 -4.78 13.03 -7.11
CA ILE A 200 -5.20 11.62 -6.98
C ILE A 200 -6.48 11.46 -6.15
N PHE A 201 -6.61 12.23 -5.07
CA PHE A 201 -7.70 12.07 -4.09
C PHE A 201 -8.70 13.22 -4.09
N GLY A 202 -8.48 14.25 -4.92
CA GLY A 202 -9.28 15.47 -4.97
C GLY A 202 -8.92 16.47 -3.87
N LYS A 203 -9.46 17.69 -4.00
CA LYS A 203 -9.41 18.69 -2.94
C LYS A 203 -10.19 18.19 -1.74
N ARG A 204 -9.58 18.26 -0.57
CA ARG A 204 -10.25 17.85 0.67
C ARG A 204 -10.84 19.07 1.37
N PRO A 205 -12.15 19.06 1.65
CA PRO A 205 -12.72 19.93 2.67
C PRO A 205 -11.92 19.76 3.96
N ASP A 206 -11.73 20.83 4.72
CA ASP A 206 -10.98 20.87 5.99
C ASP A 206 -9.44 20.92 5.88
N THR A 207 -8.82 20.75 4.71
CA THR A 207 -7.37 21.02 4.57
C THR A 207 -7.05 22.51 4.64
N GLU A 208 -8.04 23.38 4.37
CA GLU A 208 -7.95 24.82 4.60
C GLU A 208 -7.60 25.17 6.05
N LEU A 209 -8.06 24.37 7.03
CA LEU A 209 -7.74 24.57 8.45
C LEU A 209 -6.24 24.40 8.74
N ILE A 210 -5.55 23.57 7.96
CA ILE A 210 -4.10 23.34 8.07
C ILE A 210 -3.33 24.57 7.56
N TYR A 211 -3.87 25.26 6.56
CA TYR A 211 -3.31 26.51 6.05
C TYR A 211 -3.65 27.72 6.95
N LEU A 212 -4.83 27.73 7.58
CA LEU A 212 -5.29 28.80 8.48
C LEU A 212 -4.64 28.73 9.88
N GLY A 213 -4.31 27.52 10.36
CA GLY A 213 -3.63 27.31 11.64
C GLY A 213 -2.14 27.65 11.66
N ALA A 214 -1.54 27.99 10.51
CA ALA A 214 -0.13 28.38 10.39
C ALA A 214 0.17 29.83 10.82
N ASN A 215 -0.85 30.61 11.20
CA ASN A 215 -0.74 32.00 11.66
C ASN A 215 -1.04 32.17 13.17
N ARG A 216 -0.82 31.14 13.98
CA ARG A 216 -0.87 31.26 15.44
C ARG A 216 0.48 30.97 16.07
#